data_AF-B9XQ97-F1
#
_entry.id   AF-B9XQ97-F1
#
_cell.length_a   1.000
_cell.length_b   1.000
_cell.length_c   1.000
_cell.angle_alpha   90.00
_cell.angle_beta   90.00
_cell.angle_gamma   90.00
#
_symmetry.space_group_name_H-M   'P 1'
#
loop_
_entity.id
_entity.type
_entity.pdbx_description
1 polymer ?
#
loop_
_entity_poly.entity_id
_entity_poly.type
_entity_poly.pdbx_seq_one_letter_code
_entity_poly.pdbx_strand_id
1 'polypeptide(L)'
;MWIACGLLVNNFPYALIQISAKVPEMKAFMRVLVQNTNTKLYFGREILWTIDPDQAFNFERTLRALDFMQRSKIKNVQIVMKFDDDQFDIHLSPAKAHRPAVHSSS
;
A
#
# COMPACT_ATOMS: atom_id res chain seq x y z
N MET A 1 -43.75 -36.14 -47.57
CA MET A 1 -44.87 -35.56 -46.83
C MET A 1 -44.29 -34.85 -45.61
N TRP A 2 -44.40 -33.52 -45.55
CA TRP A 2 -43.91 -32.70 -44.44
C TRP A 2 -44.85 -32.83 -43.24
N ILE A 3 -44.32 -32.90 -42.02
CA ILE A 3 -44.84 -32.14 -40.88
C ILE A 3 -43.66 -31.56 -40.11
N ALA A 4 -43.65 -30.24 -39.98
CA ALA A 4 -42.79 -29.49 -39.09
C ALA A 4 -43.44 -29.34 -37.71
N CYS A 5 -42.63 -29.39 -36.65
CA CYS A 5 -42.88 -28.77 -35.35
C CYS A 5 -41.50 -28.82 -34.64
N GLY A 6 -40.85 -27.77 -34.17
CA GLY A 6 -41.26 -26.42 -33.84
C GLY A 6 -40.39 -26.02 -32.65
N LEU A 7 -39.39 -25.17 -32.90
CA LEU A 7 -38.78 -24.21 -31.97
C LEU A 7 -38.34 -24.70 -30.57
N LEU A 8 -37.03 -24.93 -30.41
CA LEU A 8 -36.25 -24.35 -29.31
C LEU A 8 -34.88 -23.93 -29.85
N VAL A 9 -34.88 -22.79 -30.53
CA VAL A 9 -34.05 -21.61 -30.24
C VAL A 9 -32.67 -21.88 -29.59
N ASN A 10 -31.65 -21.60 -30.41
CA ASN A 10 -30.30 -21.13 -30.09
C ASN A 10 -29.22 -22.19 -29.84
N ASN A 11 -28.45 -22.60 -30.86
CA ASN A 11 -27.36 -21.83 -31.50
C ASN A 11 -26.16 -21.66 -30.54
N PHE A 12 -25.40 -22.74 -30.35
CA PHE A 12 -24.04 -22.69 -29.82
C PHE A 12 -23.05 -22.68 -31.00
N PRO A 13 -22.44 -21.53 -31.31
CA PRO A 13 -21.13 -21.56 -31.94
C PRO A 13 -20.28 -20.41 -31.39
N TYR A 14 -19.72 -20.60 -30.21
CA TYR A 14 -18.51 -19.88 -29.85
C TYR A 14 -17.46 -20.91 -29.48
N ALA A 15 -16.65 -21.21 -30.48
CA ALA A 15 -15.35 -21.80 -30.29
C ALA A 15 -14.66 -21.09 -29.11
N LEU A 16 -14.23 -21.88 -28.12
CA LEU A 16 -13.41 -21.42 -27.02
C LEU A 16 -12.07 -20.94 -27.61
N ILE A 17 -11.99 -19.67 -27.95
CA ILE A 17 -10.69 -19.01 -28.08
C ILE A 17 -10.17 -18.88 -26.66
N GLN A 18 -9.30 -19.81 -26.27
CA GLN A 18 -8.42 -19.67 -25.10
C GLN A 18 -7.44 -18.53 -25.37
N ILE A 19 -7.94 -17.29 -25.38
CA ILE A 19 -7.07 -16.14 -25.19
C ILE A 19 -6.67 -16.22 -23.73
N SER A 20 -5.46 -16.71 -23.49
CA SER A 20 -4.73 -16.46 -22.24
C SER A 20 -4.49 -14.95 -22.17
N ALA A 21 -5.57 -14.21 -21.92
CA ALA A 21 -5.47 -12.86 -21.41
C ALA A 21 -4.90 -13.05 -20.02
N LYS A 22 -3.57 -12.94 -19.93
CA LYS A 22 -2.90 -12.66 -18.68
C LYS A 22 -3.54 -11.39 -18.17
N VAL A 23 -4.57 -11.53 -17.33
CA VAL A 23 -5.14 -10.43 -16.56
C VAL A 23 -3.91 -9.77 -15.96
N PRO A 24 -3.59 -8.50 -16.29
CA PRO A 24 -2.52 -7.84 -15.59
C PRO A 24 -2.96 -7.90 -14.14
N GLU A 25 -2.24 -8.69 -13.35
CA GLU A 25 -2.33 -8.63 -11.90
C GLU A 25 -1.93 -7.20 -11.58
N MET A 26 -2.92 -6.30 -11.54
CA MET A 26 -2.76 -4.91 -11.15
C MET A 26 -2.46 -4.96 -9.67
N LYS A 27 -1.22 -5.32 -9.38
CA LYS A 27 -0.66 -5.30 -8.06
C LYS A 27 -0.66 -3.84 -7.66
N ALA A 28 -1.65 -3.43 -6.87
CA ALA A 28 -1.68 -2.10 -6.28
C ALA A 28 -0.30 -1.83 -5.64
N PHE A 29 0.44 -0.86 -6.16
CA PHE A 29 1.82 -0.62 -5.77
C PHE A 29 1.84 0.18 -4.47
N MET A 30 1.64 -0.52 -3.36
CA MET A 30 1.78 0.08 -2.04
C MET A 30 3.26 0.24 -1.67
N ARG A 31 3.63 1.41 -1.14
CA ARG A 31 4.98 1.68 -0.61
C ARG A 31 4.91 1.99 0.87
N VAL A 32 5.91 1.54 1.63
CA VAL A 32 6.06 1.89 3.04
C VAL A 32 7.15 2.94 3.15
N LEU A 33 6.75 4.18 3.43
CA LEU A 33 7.63 5.34 3.47
C LEU A 33 7.74 5.89 4.89
N VAL A 34 8.82 6.61 5.18
CA VAL A 34 8.96 7.43 6.39
C VAL A 34 8.83 8.89 5.99
N GLN A 35 7.94 9.63 6.65
CA GLN A 35 7.67 11.04 6.35
C GLN A 35 7.92 11.91 7.58
N ASN A 36 8.52 13.08 7.37
CA ASN A 36 8.62 14.11 8.39
C ASN A 36 7.26 14.80 8.57
N THR A 37 6.75 14.83 9.79
CA THR A 37 5.40 15.37 10.08
C THR A 37 5.32 16.88 9.91
N ASN A 38 6.45 17.59 10.04
CA ASN A 38 6.53 19.05 9.95
C ASN A 38 6.72 19.52 8.51
N THR A 39 7.65 18.91 7.77
CA THR A 39 8.00 19.34 6.40
C THR A 39 7.23 18.58 5.32
N LYS A 40 6.56 17.47 5.67
CA LYS A 40 5.90 16.53 4.75
C LYS A 40 6.82 15.84 3.75
N LEU A 41 8.14 16.02 3.86
CA LEU A 41 9.12 15.31 3.03
C LEU A 41 9.25 13.84 3.45
N TYR A 42 9.57 12.99 2.49
CA TYR A 42 9.84 11.57 2.66
C TYR A 42 11.34 11.28 2.76
N PHE A 43 11.70 10.27 3.54
CA PHE A 43 13.09 9.82 3.68
C PHE A 43 13.56 9.10 2.40
N GLY A 44 14.68 9.53 1.83
CA GLY A 44 15.31 8.98 0.62
C GLY A 44 16.48 8.02 0.90
N ARG A 45 17.04 7.45 -0.17
CA ARG A 45 18.03 6.35 -0.12
C ARG A 45 19.41 6.74 0.45
N GLU A 46 19.72 8.04 0.53
CA GLU A 46 21.03 8.57 0.96
C GLU A 46 20.91 9.58 2.11
N ILE A 47 19.92 9.42 3.01
CA ILE A 47 19.65 10.36 4.11
C ILE A 47 19.09 11.72 3.63
N LEU A 48 18.96 11.91 2.32
CA LEU A 48 18.27 13.05 1.71
C LEU A 48 16.76 12.93 1.89
N TRP A 49 16.10 14.06 2.12
CA TRP A 49 14.64 14.15 2.18
C TRP A 49 14.11 14.61 0.82
N THR A 50 13.02 14.01 0.36
CA THR A 50 12.41 14.28 -0.95
C THR A 50 10.93 14.62 -0.81
N ILE A 51 10.42 15.50 -1.67
CA ILE A 51 8.99 15.75 -1.79
C ILE A 51 8.30 14.66 -2.62
N ASP A 52 9.05 14.02 -3.52
CA ASP A 52 8.55 12.99 -4.42
C ASP A 52 8.51 11.64 -3.70
N PRO A 53 7.31 11.07 -3.45
CA PRO A 53 7.17 9.74 -2.85
C PRO A 53 7.79 8.64 -3.73
N ASP A 54 7.94 8.88 -5.03
CA ASP A 54 8.51 7.89 -5.93
C ASP A 54 10.02 7.72 -5.78
N GLN A 55 10.70 8.79 -5.37
CA GLN A 55 12.13 8.78 -5.04
C GLN A 55 12.39 8.42 -3.57
N ALA A 56 11.34 8.29 -2.76
CA ALA A 56 11.48 7.95 -1.35
C ALA A 56 11.94 6.50 -1.17
N PHE A 57 12.68 6.26 -0.09
CA PHE A 57 13.11 4.92 0.27
C PHE A 57 11.89 4.08 0.69
N ASN A 58 11.62 3.00 -0.06
CA ASN A 58 10.59 2.04 0.27
C ASN A 58 11.13 1.01 1.27
N PHE A 59 10.59 1.01 2.48
CA PHE A 59 10.95 0.07 3.54
C PHE A 59 10.36 -1.34 3.35
N GLU A 60 9.45 -1.51 2.38
CA GLU A 60 8.72 -2.74 2.04
C GLU A 60 7.78 -3.25 3.14
N ARG A 61 8.13 -3.06 4.42
CA ARG A 61 7.41 -3.55 5.60
C ARG A 61 7.43 -2.51 6.71
N THR A 62 6.27 -2.31 7.35
CA THR A 62 6.09 -1.37 8.46
C THR A 62 7.07 -1.63 9.61
N LEU A 63 7.34 -2.90 9.94
CA LEU A 63 8.30 -3.26 11.00
C LEU A 63 9.72 -2.76 10.70
N ARG A 64 10.19 -2.84 9.44
CA ARG A 64 11.50 -2.31 9.06
C ARG A 64 11.56 -0.79 9.20
N ALA A 65 10.48 -0.09 8.85
CA ALA A 65 10.39 1.35 9.04
C ALA A 65 10.40 1.73 10.54
N LEU A 66 9.69 0.98 11.38
CA LEU A 66 9.71 1.16 12.85
C LEU A 66 11.12 0.98 13.41
N ASP A 67 11.79 -0.12 13.07
CA ASP A 67 13.17 -0.40 13.51
C ASP A 67 14.13 0.72 13.08
N PHE A 68 13.99 1.22 11.85
CA PHE A 68 14.75 2.34 11.35
C PHE A 68 14.51 3.62 12.14
N MET A 69 13.25 3.99 12.41
CA MET A 69 12.92 5.18 13.20
C MET A 69 13.48 5.09 14.63
N GLN A 70 13.42 3.91 15.25
CA GLN A 70 13.98 3.69 16.59
C GLN A 70 15.50 3.85 16.63
N ARG A 71 16.22 3.32 15.62
CA ARG A 71 17.69 3.38 15.54
C ARG A 71 18.21 4.75 15.14
N SER A 72 17.53 5.43 14.22
CA SER A 72 17.97 6.71 13.65
C SER A 72 17.76 7.92 14.58
N LYS A 73 16.94 7.79 15.63
CA LYS A 73 16.58 8.86 16.58
C LYS A 73 16.00 10.11 15.91
N ILE A 74 15.51 9.98 14.68
CA ILE A 74 14.86 11.07 13.95
C ILE A 74 13.53 11.37 14.64
N LYS A 75 13.31 12.65 14.96
CA LYS A 75 12.09 13.12 15.62
C LYS A 75 11.08 13.58 14.58
N ASN A 76 9.81 13.66 14.98
CA ASN A 76 8.72 14.20 14.17
C ASN A 76 8.59 13.43 12.84
N VAL A 77 8.58 12.11 12.92
CA VAL A 77 8.40 11.21 11.77
C VAL A 77 7.22 10.29 11.99
N GLN A 78 6.60 9.92 10.88
CA GLN A 78 5.52 8.94 10.81
C GLN A 78 5.79 7.97 9.66
N ILE A 79 5.15 6.81 9.71
CA ILE A 79 5.12 5.88 8.57
C ILE A 79 3.93 6.25 7.71
N VAL A 80 4.13 6.27 6.39
CA VAL A 80 3.07 6.45 5.40
C VAL A 80 3.05 5.22 4.51
N MET A 81 1.91 4.56 4.49
CA MET A 81 1.62 3.52 3.51
C MET A 81 1.00 4.22 2.31
N LYS A 82 1.85 4.49 1.31
CA LYS A 82 1.54 5.27 0.12
C LYS A 82 0.90 4.36 -0.94
N PHE A 83 -0.26 4.76 -1.45
CA PHE A 83 -0.92 4.10 -2.58
C PHE A 83 -0.85 5.01 -3.83
N ASP A 84 -1.30 4.47 -4.97
CA ASP A 84 -1.37 5.25 -6.23
C ASP A 84 -2.35 6.42 -6.13
N ASP A 85 -3.33 6.33 -5.24
CA ASP A 85 -4.28 7.38 -4.93
C ASP A 85 -4.19 7.77 -3.46
N ASP A 86 -3.76 9.01 -3.26
CA ASP A 86 -3.50 9.66 -1.97
C ASP A 86 -4.68 9.59 -1.00
N GLN A 87 -5.93 9.48 -1.49
CA GLN A 87 -7.09 9.39 -0.60
C GLN A 87 -7.11 8.10 0.23
N PHE A 88 -6.35 7.08 -0.19
CA PHE A 88 -6.23 5.79 0.51
C PHE A 88 -4.97 5.67 1.35
N ASP A 89 -4.14 6.72 1.41
CA ASP A 89 -2.92 6.72 2.21
C ASP A 89 -3.23 6.47 3.68
N ILE A 90 -2.43 5.58 4.29
CA ILE A 90 -2.55 5.29 5.73
C ILE A 90 -1.33 5.86 6.46
N HIS A 91 -1.61 6.68 7.47
CA HIS A 91 -0.60 7.32 8.31
C HIS A 91 -0.52 6.62 9.68
N LEU A 92 0.64 6.06 9.98
CA LEU A 92 0.91 5.40 11.26
C LEU A 92 1.93 6.23 12.06
N SER A 93 1.47 6.76 13.20
CA SER A 93 2.37 7.39 14.16
C SER A 93 2.99 6.32 15.07
N PRO A 94 4.32 6.33 15.29
CA PRO A 94 4.92 5.45 16.28
C PRO A 94 4.28 5.73 17.64
N ALA A 95 3.84 4.67 18.33
CA ALA A 95 3.21 4.80 19.63
C ALA A 95 4.13 5.58 20.57
N LYS A 96 3.60 6.64 21.21
CA LYS A 96 4.30 7.26 22.32
C LYS A 96 4.48 6.19 23.39
N ALA A 97 5.71 5.93 23.82
CA ALA A 97 5.94 5.04 24.94
C ALA A 97 5.03 5.49 26.10
N HIS A 98 4.09 4.65 26.49
CA HIS A 98 3.24 4.91 27.63
C HIS A 98 4.17 4.88 28.84
N ARG A 99 4.51 6.06 29.38
CA ARG A 99 5.28 6.13 30.62
C ARG A 99 4.34 5.56 31.69
N PRO A 100 4.60 4.38 32.29
CA PRO A 100 3.74 3.93 33.37
C PRO A 100 3.80 4.99 34.46
N ALA A 101 2.64 5.45 34.91
CA ALA A 101 2.55 6.36 36.04
C ALA A 101 3.16 5.63 37.24
N VAL A 102 4.38 6.01 37.61
CA VAL A 102 4.99 5.58 38.86
C VAL A 102 4.16 6.25 39.95
N HIS A 103 3.19 5.53 40.50
CA HIS A 103 2.59 5.88 41.76
C HIS A 103 3.67 5.69 42.83
N SER A 104 4.37 6.77 43.16
CA SER A 104 5.17 6.87 44.37
C SER A 104 4.21 6.90 45.55
N SER A 105 3.87 5.73 46.07
CA SER A 105 3.25 5.59 47.39
C SER A 105 4.30 6.01 48.43
N SER A 106 4.10 7.18 49.04
CA SER A 106 4.75 7.57 50.29
C SER A 106 3.98 7.01 51.47
#